data_AF-A0A093QTB0-F1
#
_entry.id   AF-A0A093QTB0-F1
#
_cell.length_a   1.000
_cell.length_b   1.000
_cell.length_c   1.000
_cell.angle_alpha   90.00
_cell.angle_beta   90.00
_cell.angle_gamma   90.00
#
_symmetry.space_group_name_H-M   'P 1'
#
loop_
_entity.id
_entity.type
_entity.pdbx_description
1 polymer ?
#
loop_
_entity_poly.entity_id
_entity_poly.type
_entity_poly.pdbx_seq_one_letter_code
_entity_poly.pdbx_strand_id
1 'polypeptide(L)'
;AEGQGFFIRNTRLEKCIHVSHRETNAISLTDCKLHSQQQQWSWDPATGTIVSLQTKQCLSAHKTREYALVKLEPCGNWERQAWSCSKKGHLTLQNLGFHLSTKEGGHKVFVSREKDKFSRWKTLADETICAAAWTSAPRSSKPTQQAVDTRVWSYESK
;
A
#
# COMPACT_ATOMS: atom_id res chain seq x y z
N ALA A 1 -7.75 -14.36 -4.27
CA ALA A 1 -8.29 -13.55 -3.16
C ALA A 1 -8.35 -12.12 -3.63
N GLU A 2 -9.54 -11.61 -3.95
CA GLU A 2 -9.74 -10.18 -4.21
C GLU A 2 -9.76 -9.48 -2.85
N GLY A 3 -8.59 -9.02 -2.40
CA GLY A 3 -8.49 -8.17 -1.24
C GLY A 3 -9.13 -6.82 -1.53
N GLN A 4 -9.89 -6.29 -0.57
CA GLN A 4 -10.39 -4.93 -0.64
C GLN A 4 -9.21 -3.97 -0.80
N GLY A 5 -9.19 -3.23 -1.91
CA GLY A 5 -8.15 -2.25 -2.17
C GLY A 5 -8.25 -1.03 -1.28
N PHE A 6 -7.19 -0.23 -1.28
CA PHE A 6 -7.15 1.08 -0.64
C PHE A 6 -6.70 2.15 -1.62
N PHE A 7 -6.92 3.40 -1.23
CA PHE A 7 -6.44 4.57 -1.95
C PHE A 7 -5.14 5.05 -1.33
N ILE A 8 -4.22 5.58 -2.15
CA ILE A 8 -2.98 6.20 -1.67
C ILE A 8 -3.14 7.71 -1.80
N ARG A 9 -3.40 8.38 -0.68
CA ARG A 9 -3.62 9.83 -0.59
C ARG A 9 -2.37 10.53 -0.08
N ASN A 10 -1.99 11.61 -0.75
CA ASN A 10 -1.00 12.55 -0.24
C ASN A 10 -1.60 13.39 0.89
N THR A 11 -0.99 13.39 2.07
CA THR A 11 -1.57 14.06 3.25
C THR A 11 -1.46 15.59 3.21
N ARG A 12 -0.69 16.15 2.28
CA ARG A 12 -0.57 17.61 2.13
C ARG A 12 -1.48 18.15 1.03
N LEU A 13 -1.53 17.44 -0.10
CA LEU A 13 -2.32 17.86 -1.26
C LEU A 13 -3.76 17.33 -1.23
N GLU A 14 -4.08 16.37 -0.35
CA GLU A 14 -5.40 15.73 -0.30
C GLU A 14 -5.80 15.07 -1.64
N LYS A 15 -4.79 14.65 -2.42
CA LYS A 15 -4.96 14.02 -3.73
C LYS A 15 -4.53 12.57 -3.69
N CYS A 16 -5.23 11.74 -4.48
CA CYS A 16 -4.98 10.32 -4.59
C CYS A 16 -4.17 9.99 -5.85
N ILE A 17 -3.31 8.99 -5.74
CA ILE A 17 -2.61 8.40 -6.88
C ILE A 17 -3.62 7.59 -7.70
N HIS A 18 -3.66 7.83 -9.01
CA HIS A 18 -4.42 7.03 -9.96
C HIS A 18 -3.54 6.48 -11.08
N VAL A 19 -4.00 5.41 -11.72
CA VAL A 19 -3.53 5.00 -13.05
C VAL A 19 -4.00 6.01 -14.09
N SER A 20 -3.08 6.60 -14.84
CA SER A 20 -3.40 7.55 -15.92
C SER A 20 -3.61 6.80 -17.23
N HIS A 21 -4.68 7.13 -17.95
CA HIS A 21 -4.92 6.61 -19.30
C HIS A 21 -4.28 7.45 -20.41
N ARG A 22 -3.71 8.61 -20.09
CA ARG A 22 -3.10 9.50 -21.09
C ARG A 22 -1.79 8.96 -21.65
N GLU A 23 -1.07 8.21 -20.84
CA GLU A 23 0.25 7.68 -21.16
C GLU A 23 0.34 6.23 -20.65
N THR A 24 0.94 5.35 -21.44
CA THR A 24 1.15 3.96 -21.07
C THR A 24 1.96 3.86 -19.77
N ASN A 25 1.47 3.04 -18.83
CA ASN A 25 2.11 2.79 -17.53
C ASN A 25 2.30 4.05 -16.66
N ALA A 26 1.61 5.14 -16.96
CA ALA A 26 1.75 6.37 -16.18
C ALA A 26 0.79 6.40 -14.98
N ILE A 27 1.21 7.13 -13.96
CA ILE A 27 0.38 7.48 -12.82
C ILE A 27 0.35 9.00 -12.67
N SER A 28 -0.69 9.52 -12.04
CA SER A 28 -0.74 10.93 -11.66
C SER A 28 -1.64 11.14 -10.44
N LEU A 29 -1.68 12.38 -9.96
CA LEU A 29 -2.53 12.80 -8.86
C LEU A 29 -3.84 13.40 -9.35
N THR A 30 -4.93 13.03 -8.69
CA THR A 30 -6.26 13.59 -8.90
C THR A 30 -7.01 13.65 -7.56
N ASP A 31 -8.22 14.19 -7.57
CA ASP A 31 -9.08 14.16 -6.40
C ASP A 31 -9.47 12.71 -6.06
N CYS A 32 -9.54 12.41 -4.78
CA CYS A 32 -9.87 11.07 -4.30
C CYS A 32 -11.33 10.74 -4.64
N LYS A 33 -11.56 9.65 -5.40
CA LYS A 33 -12.88 9.22 -5.87
C LYS A 33 -13.17 7.80 -5.38
N LEU A 34 -14.06 7.66 -4.40
CA LEU A 34 -14.37 6.40 -3.71
C LEU A 34 -14.76 5.22 -4.62
N HIS A 35 -15.31 5.50 -5.79
CA HIS A 35 -15.74 4.47 -6.75
C HIS A 35 -14.79 4.29 -7.93
N SER A 36 -13.64 4.97 -7.93
CA SER A 36 -12.67 4.90 -9.03
C SER A 36 -11.76 3.68 -8.89
N GLN A 37 -11.90 2.72 -9.81
CA GLN A 37 -11.03 1.55 -9.89
C GLN A 37 -9.57 1.91 -10.22
N GLN A 38 -9.33 3.03 -10.92
CA GLN A 38 -7.98 3.51 -11.23
C GLN A 38 -7.20 3.96 -10.00
N GLN A 39 -7.89 4.20 -8.87
CA GLN A 39 -7.27 4.63 -7.61
C GLN A 39 -7.20 3.49 -6.59
N GLN A 40 -7.50 2.26 -7.00
CA GLN A 40 -7.46 1.08 -6.14
C GLN A 40 -6.09 0.42 -6.18
N TRP A 41 -5.47 0.34 -5.01
CA TRP A 41 -4.15 -0.22 -4.79
C TRP A 41 -4.22 -1.33 -3.75
N SER A 42 -3.28 -2.26 -3.81
CA SER A 42 -3.02 -3.23 -2.76
C SER A 42 -1.57 -3.18 -2.33
N TRP A 43 -1.31 -3.66 -1.11
CA TRP A 43 0.03 -3.85 -0.58
C TRP A 43 0.31 -5.34 -0.47
N ASP A 44 1.45 -5.78 -1.00
CA ASP A 44 1.95 -7.13 -0.73
C ASP A 44 2.96 -7.10 0.43
N PRO A 45 2.61 -7.65 1.61
CA PRO A 45 3.52 -7.65 2.76
C PRO A 45 4.74 -8.55 2.58
N ALA A 46 4.68 -9.57 1.72
CA ALA A 46 5.82 -10.47 1.50
C ALA A 46 6.92 -9.78 0.69
N THR A 47 6.55 -8.99 -0.32
CA THR A 47 7.50 -8.34 -1.22
C THR A 47 7.67 -6.84 -0.97
N GLY A 48 6.83 -6.24 -0.12
CA GLY A 48 6.81 -4.81 0.12
C GLY A 48 6.39 -3.98 -1.10
N THR A 49 5.68 -4.60 -2.05
CA THR A 49 5.27 -3.95 -3.30
C THR A 49 3.88 -3.33 -3.17
N ILE A 50 3.68 -2.22 -3.88
CA ILE A 50 2.37 -1.59 -4.06
C ILE A 50 1.88 -1.96 -5.45
N VAL A 51 0.74 -2.64 -5.53
CA VAL A 51 0.19 -3.19 -6.77
C VAL A 51 -1.07 -2.45 -7.16
N SER A 52 -1.19 -2.07 -8.43
CA SER A 52 -2.43 -1.55 -9.00
C SER A 52 -3.44 -2.69 -9.13
N LEU A 53 -4.62 -2.54 -8.51
CA LEU A 53 -5.66 -3.55 -8.66
C LEU A 53 -6.24 -3.57 -10.07
N GLN A 54 -6.16 -2.45 -10.80
CA GLN A 54 -6.63 -2.34 -12.18
C GLN A 54 -5.71 -3.04 -13.17
N THR A 55 -4.39 -2.81 -13.09
CA THR A 55 -3.43 -3.30 -14.11
C THR A 55 -2.59 -4.49 -13.65
N LYS A 56 -2.65 -4.83 -12.36
CA LYS A 56 -1.81 -5.86 -11.71
C LYS A 56 -0.30 -5.57 -11.79
N GLN A 57 0.08 -4.34 -12.12
CA GLN A 57 1.46 -3.87 -12.17
C GLN A 57 1.86 -3.19 -10.85
N CYS A 58 3.16 -3.13 -10.61
CA CYS A 58 3.73 -2.58 -9.39
C CYS A 58 4.14 -1.11 -9.56
N LEU A 59 3.97 -0.33 -8.50
CA LEU A 59 4.47 1.02 -8.37
C LEU A 59 6.01 1.01 -8.33
N SER A 60 6.64 1.57 -9.35
CA SER A 60 8.09 1.47 -9.57
C SER A 60 8.75 2.84 -9.72
N ALA A 61 9.87 3.04 -9.03
CA ALA A 61 10.73 4.21 -9.21
C ALA A 61 11.56 4.06 -10.51
N HIS A 62 11.04 4.57 -11.63
CA HIS A 62 11.68 4.40 -12.93
C HIS A 62 12.98 5.20 -13.02
N LYS A 63 14.13 4.51 -13.12
CA LYS A 63 15.50 5.08 -13.06
C LYS A 63 15.73 5.77 -11.71
N THR A 64 16.33 5.08 -10.76
CA THR A 64 16.50 5.48 -9.35
C THR A 64 17.48 6.64 -9.16
N ARG A 65 17.04 7.84 -9.55
CA ARG A 65 17.72 9.12 -9.40
C ARG A 65 16.77 10.16 -8.81
N GLU A 66 17.32 11.25 -8.29
CA GLU A 66 16.52 12.36 -7.75
C GLU A 66 15.50 12.87 -8.79
N TYR A 67 14.27 13.08 -8.34
CA TYR A 67 13.11 13.54 -9.12
C TYR A 67 12.67 12.61 -10.27
N ALA A 68 13.13 11.37 -10.28
CA ALA A 68 12.68 10.41 -11.26
C ALA A 68 11.20 10.08 -11.09
N LEU A 69 10.47 10.01 -12.21
CA LEU A 69 9.03 9.73 -12.17
C LEU A 69 8.76 8.29 -11.73
N VAL A 70 7.73 8.13 -10.92
CA VAL A 70 7.20 6.82 -10.59
C VAL A 70 6.22 6.39 -11.67
N LYS A 71 6.25 5.11 -12.04
CA LYS A 71 5.45 4.51 -13.11
C LYS A 71 4.98 3.12 -12.70
N LEU A 72 4.10 2.55 -13.50
CA LEU A 72 3.74 1.14 -13.41
C LEU A 72 4.74 0.29 -14.19
N GLU A 73 5.25 -0.76 -13.58
CA GLU A 73 6.10 -1.75 -14.25
C GLU A 73 5.64 -3.16 -13.85
N PRO A 74 5.95 -4.21 -14.63
CA PRO A 74 5.74 -5.58 -14.20
C PRO A 74 6.35 -5.81 -12.81
N CYS A 75 5.60 -6.49 -11.94
CA CYS A 75 6.06 -6.82 -10.60
C CYS A 75 7.25 -7.79 -10.65
N GLY A 76 8.21 -7.61 -9.75
CA GLY A 76 9.36 -8.50 -9.59
C GLY A 76 10.71 -7.79 -9.53
N ASN A 77 10.75 -6.48 -9.79
CA ASN A 77 11.97 -5.69 -9.63
C ASN A 77 12.05 -5.10 -8.21
N TRP A 78 12.46 -5.95 -7.26
CA TRP A 78 12.58 -5.61 -5.83
C TRP A 78 13.31 -4.29 -5.58
N GLU A 79 14.42 -4.03 -6.27
CA GLU A 79 15.24 -2.83 -6.04
C GLU A 79 14.47 -1.51 -6.27
N ARG A 80 13.47 -1.53 -7.15
CA ARG A 80 12.70 -0.34 -7.57
C ARG A 80 11.26 -0.34 -7.11
N GLN A 81 10.80 -1.45 -6.55
CA GLN A 81 9.39 -1.69 -6.22
C GLN A 81 9.17 -2.03 -4.74
N ALA A 82 10.24 -2.28 -3.98
CA ALA A 82 10.16 -2.57 -2.55
C ALA A 82 10.11 -1.29 -1.72
N TRP A 83 8.92 -1.00 -1.19
CA TRP A 83 8.66 0.17 -0.36
C TRP A 83 8.64 -0.21 1.11
N SER A 84 8.78 0.79 1.97
CA SER A 84 8.61 0.68 3.42
C SER A 84 7.88 1.92 3.93
N CYS A 85 7.15 1.77 5.03
CA CYS A 85 6.41 2.87 5.62
C CYS A 85 7.03 3.29 6.95
N SER A 86 7.16 4.60 7.14
CA SER A 86 7.40 5.16 8.46
C SER A 86 6.09 5.41 9.21
N LYS A 87 6.16 5.57 10.54
CA LYS A 87 5.01 5.96 11.39
C LYS A 87 4.32 7.24 10.94
N LYS A 88 5.07 8.17 10.32
CA LYS A 88 4.54 9.45 9.81
C LYS A 88 3.92 9.35 8.40
N GLY A 89 3.91 8.17 7.79
CA GLY A 89 3.34 7.94 6.46
C GLY A 89 4.31 8.14 5.30
N HIS A 90 5.62 8.33 5.54
CA HIS A 90 6.58 8.33 4.42
C HIS A 90 6.71 6.95 3.81
N LEU A 91 6.59 6.88 2.49
CA LEU A 91 6.89 5.70 1.68
C LEU A 91 8.33 5.80 1.17
N THR A 92 9.18 4.85 1.56
CA THR A 92 10.62 4.87 1.25
C THR A 92 11.02 3.61 0.52
N LEU A 93 11.72 3.76 -0.59
CA LEU A 93 12.29 2.67 -1.37
C LEU A 93 13.44 2.04 -0.56
N GLN A 94 13.30 0.76 -0.19
CA GLN A 94 14.07 0.13 0.89
C GLN A 94 15.60 0.20 0.71
N ASN A 95 16.09 0.05 -0.52
CA ASN A 95 17.55 -0.07 -0.77
C ASN A 95 18.24 1.24 -1.17
N LEU A 96 17.48 2.32 -1.37
CA LEU A 96 18.02 3.51 -2.05
C LEU A 96 17.78 4.82 -1.30
N GLY A 97 16.98 4.78 -0.23
CA GLY A 97 16.69 5.95 0.60
C GLY A 97 15.90 7.04 -0.14
N PHE A 98 15.23 6.68 -1.22
CA PHE A 98 14.34 7.56 -1.96
C PHE A 98 12.93 7.48 -1.38
N HIS A 99 12.31 8.62 -1.16
CA HIS A 99 10.93 8.73 -0.73
C HIS A 99 10.01 8.95 -1.93
N LEU A 100 8.82 8.34 -1.90
CA LEU A 100 7.75 8.69 -2.82
C LEU A 100 7.31 10.11 -2.49
N SER A 101 7.31 11.00 -3.47
CA SER A 101 7.12 12.43 -3.28
C SER A 101 6.27 13.03 -4.40
N THR A 102 5.73 14.20 -4.09
CA THR A 102 5.07 15.07 -5.05
C THR A 102 5.42 16.53 -4.74
N LYS A 103 4.82 17.48 -5.46
CA LYS A 103 5.03 18.90 -5.23
C LYS A 103 3.73 19.67 -5.40
N GLU A 104 3.67 20.83 -4.76
CA GLU A 104 2.57 21.77 -4.90
C GLU A 104 2.32 22.16 -6.37
N GLY A 105 1.05 22.27 -6.75
CA GLY A 105 0.63 22.55 -8.13
C GLY A 105 0.92 21.44 -9.16
N GLY A 106 1.61 20.36 -8.78
CA GLY A 106 1.93 19.24 -9.66
C GLY A 106 0.87 18.13 -9.68
N HIS A 107 0.84 17.38 -10.78
CA HIS A 107 0.08 16.12 -10.89
C HIS A 107 1.01 14.90 -10.95
N LYS A 108 2.32 15.10 -10.88
CA LYS A 108 3.33 14.04 -11.03
C LYS A 108 3.72 13.47 -9.66
N VAL A 109 4.01 12.18 -9.66
CA VAL A 109 4.60 11.47 -8.54
C VAL A 109 6.02 11.07 -8.94
N PHE A 110 6.97 11.34 -8.06
CA PHE A 110 8.40 11.13 -8.31
C PHE A 110 9.08 10.63 -7.03
N VAL A 111 10.33 10.21 -7.15
CA VAL A 111 11.17 9.90 -6.00
C VAL A 111 12.10 11.06 -5.64
N SER A 112 12.30 11.29 -4.35
CA SER A 112 13.23 12.31 -3.84
C SER A 112 13.89 11.86 -2.54
N ARG A 113 15.11 12.30 -2.26
CA ARG A 113 15.76 12.08 -0.95
C ARG A 113 15.18 12.95 0.15
N GLU A 114 14.39 13.96 -0.21
CA GLU A 114 13.78 14.85 0.77
C GLU A 114 12.64 14.17 1.53
N LYS A 115 12.70 14.32 2.85
CA LYS A 115 11.69 13.79 3.78
C LYS A 115 10.91 14.95 4.40
N ASP A 116 9.81 15.28 3.77
CA ASP A 116 9.05 16.51 4.02
C ASP A 116 7.52 16.25 4.18
N LYS A 117 6.68 17.26 3.95
CA LYS A 117 5.22 17.11 4.00
C LYS A 117 4.63 16.50 2.72
N PHE A 118 5.29 16.65 1.57
CA PHE A 118 4.80 16.15 0.28
C PHE A 118 5.19 14.69 0.02
N SER A 119 6.10 14.13 0.83
CA SER A 119 6.49 12.72 0.82
C SER A 119 5.68 11.82 1.77
N ARG A 120 4.58 12.33 2.32
CA ARG A 120 3.71 11.59 3.25
C ARG A 120 2.44 11.10 2.56
N TRP A 121 2.19 9.81 2.70
CA TRP A 121 1.11 9.10 2.04
C TRP A 121 0.38 8.21 3.05
N LYS A 122 -0.94 8.22 2.96
CA LYS A 122 -1.84 7.46 3.84
C LYS A 122 -3.03 6.94 3.07
N THR A 123 -3.77 6.02 3.67
CA THR A 123 -5.10 5.65 3.17
C THR A 123 -6.13 6.74 3.45
N LEU A 124 -7.35 6.58 2.94
CA LEU A 124 -8.46 7.46 3.31
C LEU A 124 -8.89 7.30 4.77
N ALA A 125 -8.57 6.17 5.41
CA ALA A 125 -8.80 5.94 6.83
C ALA A 125 -7.66 6.50 7.72
N ASP A 126 -6.78 7.33 7.15
CA ASP A 126 -5.62 7.91 7.84
C ASP A 126 -4.57 6.92 8.38
N GLU A 127 -4.62 5.68 7.89
CA GLU A 127 -3.65 4.62 8.19
C GLU A 127 -2.40 4.75 7.30
N THR A 128 -1.27 4.22 7.76
CA THR A 128 -0.10 4.06 6.88
C THR A 128 -0.38 2.99 5.84
N ILE A 129 0.22 3.12 4.66
CA ILE A 129 -0.01 2.17 3.55
C ILE A 129 0.33 0.73 3.94
N CYS A 130 1.40 0.55 4.74
CA CYS A 130 1.82 -0.77 5.20
C CYS A 130 0.89 -1.34 6.29
N ALA A 131 0.13 -0.52 7.02
CA ALA A 131 -0.86 -0.98 8.00
C ALA A 131 -2.14 -1.49 7.32
N ALA A 132 -2.52 -0.89 6.19
CA ALA A 132 -3.71 -1.28 5.41
C ALA A 132 -3.65 -2.72 4.88
N ALA A 133 -2.45 -3.29 4.78
CA ALA A 133 -2.26 -4.70 4.44
C ALA A 133 -2.76 -5.67 5.52
N TRP A 134 -2.79 -5.22 6.78
CA TRP A 134 -3.17 -6.03 7.93
C TRP A 134 -4.66 -5.96 8.21
N THR A 135 -5.34 -4.89 7.76
CA THR A 135 -6.79 -4.73 7.86
C THR A 135 -7.55 -5.46 6.75
N SER A 136 -6.89 -5.74 5.61
CA SER A 136 -7.43 -6.51 4.48
C SER A 136 -7.13 -8.01 4.54
N ALA A 137 -6.24 -8.45 5.45
CA ALA A 137 -6.07 -9.87 5.74
C ALA A 137 -7.31 -10.41 6.47
N PRO A 138 -7.84 -11.59 6.11
CA PRO A 138 -8.86 -12.23 6.93
C PRO A 138 -8.30 -12.36 8.34
N ARG A 139 -9.04 -11.90 9.36
CA ARG A 139 -8.68 -12.15 10.75
C ARG A 139 -8.49 -13.66 10.88
N SER A 140 -7.24 -14.09 10.98
CA SER A 140 -6.93 -15.45 11.45
C SER A 140 -7.54 -15.52 12.84
N SER A 141 -8.69 -16.19 12.94
CA SER A 141 -9.29 -16.56 14.20
C SER A 141 -8.22 -17.33 14.97
N LYS A 142 -7.73 -16.74 16.07
CA LYS A 142 -6.90 -17.43 17.05
C LYS A 142 -7.48 -18.83 17.31
N PRO A 143 -6.66 -19.90 17.35
CA PRO A 143 -7.13 -21.16 17.88
C PRO A 143 -7.43 -20.96 19.37
N THR A 144 -8.70 -21.00 19.74
CA THR A 144 -9.10 -21.09 21.14
C THR A 144 -8.57 -22.42 21.66
N GLN A 145 -7.60 -22.38 22.57
CA GLN A 145 -7.21 -23.56 23.34
C GLN A 145 -8.42 -24.00 24.17
N GLN A 146 -9.11 -25.05 23.73
CA GLN A 146 -10.04 -25.78 24.59
C GLN A 146 -9.22 -26.57 25.59
N ALA A 147 -9.17 -26.06 26.83
CA ALA A 147 -8.85 -26.87 27.98
C ALA A 147 -9.99 -27.90 28.14
N VAL A 148 -9.66 -29.17 27.92
CA VAL A 148 -10.54 -30.29 28.24
C VAL A 148 -10.53 -30.45 29.76
N ASP A 149 -11.56 -29.94 30.44
CA ASP A 149 -11.85 -30.29 31.84
C ASP A 149 -12.65 -31.60 31.85
N THR A 150 -11.95 -32.72 32.00
CA THR A 150 -12.57 -34.05 32.10
C THR A 150 -13.18 -34.20 33.50
N ARG A 151 -14.43 -33.78 33.68
CA ARG A 151 -15.24 -34.12 34.87
C ARG A 151 -16.22 -35.25 34.57
N VAL A 152 -15.82 -36.43 35.03
CA VAL A 152 -16.59 -37.51 35.68
C VAL A 152 -18.11 -37.42 35.56
N TRP A 153 -18.72 -38.44 34.95
CA TRP A 153 -20.08 -38.87 35.27
C TRP A 153 -20.12 -40.40 35.40
N SER A 154 -20.42 -40.83 36.62
CA SER A 154 -20.80 -42.18 37.03
C SER A 154 -22.25 -42.47 36.63
N TYR A 155 -22.51 -43.71 36.22
CA TYR A 155 -23.84 -44.30 36.23
C TYR A 155 -23.72 -45.78 36.59
N GLU A 156 -24.13 -46.08 37.82
CA GLU A 156 -24.47 -47.40 38.32
C GLU A 156 -25.98 -47.56 38.13
N SER A 157 -26.41 -48.63 37.44
CA SER A 157 -27.71 -49.32 37.61
C SER A 157 -27.88 -50.40 36.53
N LYS A 158 -27.65 -51.67 36.88
CA LYS A 158 -28.67 -52.72 36.85
C LYS A 158 -28.23 -53.95 37.62
#